data_AF-D7C1A0-F1
#
_entry.id   AF-D7C1A0-F1
#
_cell.length_a   1.000
_cell.length_b   1.000
_cell.length_c   1.000
_cell.angle_alpha   90.00
_cell.angle_beta   90.00
_cell.angle_gamma   90.00
#
_symmetry.space_group_name_H-M   'P 1'
#
loop_
_entity.id
_entity.type
_entity.pdbx_description
1 polymer ?
#
loop_
_entity_poly.entity_id
_entity_poly.type
_entity_poly.pdbx_seq_one_letter_code
_entity_poly.pdbx_strand_id
1 'polypeptide(L)' 'MREHEHRPSRPSGLYAIRELPSGVRVNDHVYLDGAYRRVVDMRAVGPRGKVLIFADNTTWRMRRQHLIFRPILPFVSGE' A
#
# COMPACT_ATOMS: atom_id res chain seq x y z
N MET A 1 -7.86 16.59 28.36
CA MET A 1 -6.75 15.81 27.79
C MET A 1 -7.21 15.38 26.40
N ARG A 2 -6.64 15.92 25.32
CA ARG A 2 -7.07 15.56 23.96
C ARG A 2 -6.32 14.30 23.56
N GLU A 3 -7.06 13.21 23.39
CA GLU A 3 -6.56 11.95 22.87
C GLU A 3 -5.85 12.24 21.53
N HIS A 4 -4.53 12.12 21.54
CA HIS A 4 -3.76 12.00 20.32
C HIS A 4 -4.26 10.74 19.64
N GLU A 5 -5.10 10.89 18.63
CA GLU A 5 -5.44 9.86 17.66
C GLU A 5 -4.09 9.30 17.18
N HIS A 6 -3.72 8.13 17.72
CA HIS A 6 -2.43 7.50 17.55
C HIS A 6 -2.39 6.93 16.13
N ARG A 7 -2.35 7.82 15.13
CA ARG A 7 -2.05 7.41 13.76
C ARG A 7 -0.65 6.83 13.81
N PRO A 8 -0.46 5.56 13.50
CA PRO A 8 0.86 4.98 13.49
C PRO A 8 1.73 5.84 12.57
N SER A 9 2.90 6.22 13.08
CA SER A 9 3.88 6.96 12.34
C SER A 9 4.10 6.24 11.00
N ARG A 10 3.97 6.98 9.89
CA ARG A 10 4.25 6.44 8.57
C ARG A 10 5.65 5.81 8.62
N PRO A 11 5.85 4.56 8.21
CA PRO A 11 7.18 3.98 8.15
C PRO A 11 8.09 4.91 7.34
N SER A 12 9.24 5.25 7.94
CA SER A 12 10.26 6.08 7.32
C SER A 12 10.67 5.49 5.98
N GLY A 13 10.85 6.33 4.96
CA GLY A 13 11.19 5.87 3.61
C GLY A 13 9.99 5.46 2.74
N LEU A 14 8.74 5.68 3.18
CA LEU A 14 7.58 5.59 2.31
C LEU A 14 6.94 6.96 2.02
N TYR A 15 6.48 7.20 0.79
CA TYR A 15 5.65 8.35 0.44
C TYR A 15 4.22 7.89 0.09
N ALA A 16 3.22 8.69 0.45
CA ALA A 16 1.83 8.36 0.17
C ALA A 16 1.42 8.88 -1.20
N ILE A 17 0.65 8.07 -1.91
CA ILE A 17 0.07 8.40 -3.20
C ILE A 17 -1.35 7.83 -3.29
N ARG A 18 -2.25 8.59 -3.93
CA ARG A 18 -3.61 8.14 -4.22
C ARG A 18 -3.61 7.43 -5.58
N GLU A 19 -3.77 6.11 -5.57
CA GLU A 19 -3.68 5.29 -6.78
C GLU A 19 -5.00 4.58 -7.05
N LEU A 20 -5.32 4.44 -8.35
CA LEU A 20 -6.33 3.50 -8.81
C LEU A 20 -5.83 2.07 -8.61
N PRO A 21 -6.72 1.06 -8.59
CA PRO A 21 -6.30 -0.34 -8.47
C PRO A 21 -5.23 -0.72 -9.50
N SER A 22 -5.31 -0.19 -10.72
CA SER A 22 -4.31 -0.39 -11.79
C SER A 22 -2.92 0.11 -11.42
N GLY A 23 -2.79 1.22 -10.69
CA GLY A 23 -1.53 1.86 -10.32
C GLY A 23 -0.75 1.15 -9.22
N VAL A 24 -1.44 0.39 -8.34
CA VAL A 24 -0.81 -0.38 -7.27
C VAL A 24 0.15 -1.45 -7.82
N ARG A 25 1.33 -1.56 -7.20
CA ARG A 25 2.43 -2.46 -7.53
C ARG A 25 2.76 -3.41 -6.37
N VAL A 26 3.42 -4.52 -6.70
CA VAL A 26 4.07 -5.37 -5.69
C VAL A 26 5.15 -4.53 -5.00
N ASN A 27 5.33 -4.74 -3.70
CA ASN A 27 6.18 -3.96 -2.78
C ASN A 27 5.62 -2.61 -2.32
N ASP A 28 4.48 -2.16 -2.86
CA ASP A 28 3.73 -1.08 -2.24
C ASP A 28 3.24 -1.51 -0.85
N HIS A 29 3.12 -0.55 0.05
CA HIS A 29 2.50 -0.75 1.35
C HIS A 29 1.12 -0.11 1.37
N VAL A 30 0.14 -0.79 1.95
CA VAL A 30 -1.20 -0.26 2.12
C VAL A 30 -1.48 -0.15 3.62
N TYR A 31 -2.11 0.96 4.02
CA TYR A 31 -2.54 1.14 5.39
C TYR A 31 -3.98 0.63 5.54
N LEU A 32 -4.15 -0.49 6.24
CA LEU A 32 -5.43 -1.18 6.46
C LEU A 32 -5.50 -1.62 7.91
N ASP A 33 -6.67 -1.42 8.53
CA ASP A 33 -6.95 -1.91 9.89
C ASP A 33 -5.88 -1.51 10.92
N GLY A 34 -5.42 -0.24 10.87
CA GLY A 34 -4.42 0.22 11.81
C GLY A 34 -2.97 -0.18 11.48
N ALA A 35 -2.73 -1.00 10.45
CA ALA A 35 -1.41 -1.55 10.13
C ALA A 35 -0.96 -1.28 8.69
N TYR A 36 0.36 -1.14 8.49
CA TYR A 36 0.98 -1.10 7.17
C TYR A 36 1.26 -2.53 6.69
N ARG A 37 0.78 -2.86 5.49
CA ARG A 37 0.92 -4.20 4.91
C ARG A 37 1.56 -4.12 3.54
N ARG A 38 2.65 -4.85 3.34
CA ARG A 38 3.35 -4.92 2.05
C ARG A 38 2.60 -5.87 1.10
N VAL A 39 2.31 -5.37 -0.10
CA VAL A 39 1.75 -6.15 -1.20
C VAL A 39 2.84 -7.09 -1.70
N VAL A 40 2.61 -8.40 -1.63
CA VAL A 40 3.53 -9.44 -2.13
C VAL A 40 3.08 -10.02 -3.46
N ASP A 41 1.77 -10.03 -3.72
CA ASP A 41 1.19 -10.44 -5.00
C ASP A 41 -0.09 -9.65 -5.29
N MET A 42 -0.53 -9.65 -6.55
CA MET A 42 -1.78 -9.01 -6.95
C MET A 42 -2.47 -9.77 -8.07
N ARG A 43 -3.81 -9.80 -8.03
CA ARG A 43 -4.64 -10.36 -9.09
C ARG A 43 -5.65 -9.36 -9.60
N ALA A 44 -5.82 -9.27 -10.92
CA ALA A 44 -6.89 -8.48 -11.51
C ALA A 44 -8.24 -9.11 -11.19
N VAL A 45 -9.24 -8.30 -10.86
CA VAL A 45 -10.62 -8.73 -10.65
C VAL A 45 -11.55 -7.83 -11.45
N GLY A 46 -11.87 -8.30 -12.66
CA GLY A 46 -12.66 -7.55 -13.63
C GLY A 46 -11.93 -6.29 -14.14
N PRO A 47 -12.65 -5.39 -14.83
CA PRO A 47 -12.04 -4.26 -15.54
C PRO A 47 -11.50 -3.15 -14.62
N ARG A 48 -11.90 -3.14 -13.34
CA ARG A 48 -11.63 -2.02 -12.41
C ARG A 48 -11.22 -2.44 -11.00
N GLY A 49 -11.00 -3.73 -10.76
CA GLY A 49 -10.65 -4.25 -9.44
C GLY A 49 -9.29 -4.93 -9.41
N LYS A 50 -8.64 -4.90 -8.25
CA LYS A 50 -7.52 -5.79 -7.91
C LYS A 50 -7.74 -6.44 -6.56
N VAL A 51 -7.25 -7.65 -6.40
CA VAL A 51 -7.04 -8.30 -5.10
C VAL A 51 -5.56 -8.18 -4.80
N LEU A 52 -5.23 -7.52 -3.69
CA LEU A 52 -3.89 -7.46 -3.15
C LEU A 52 -3.72 -8.61 -2.17
N ILE A 53 -2.56 -9.27 -2.22
CA ILE A 53 -2.17 -10.34 -1.32
C ILE A 53 -1.00 -9.83 -0.49
N PHE A 54 -1.05 -10.04 0.81
CA PHE A 54 -0.05 -9.58 1.77
C PHE A 54 0.81 -10.74 2.30
N ALA A 55 1.95 -10.42 2.94
CA ALA A 55 2.89 -11.42 3.44
C ALA A 55 2.28 -12.37 4.50
N ASP A 56 1.30 -11.90 5.26
CA ASP A 56 0.53 -12.69 6.22
C ASP A 56 -0.59 -13.54 5.58
N ASN A 57 -0.59 -13.63 4.23
CA ASN A 57 -1.52 -14.40 3.41
C ASN A 57 -2.98 -13.90 3.44
N THR A 58 -3.28 -12.78 4.09
CA THR A 58 -4.57 -12.12 3.92
C THR A 58 -4.67 -11.43 2.57
N THR A 59 -5.91 -11.17 2.16
CA THR A 59 -6.22 -10.51 0.90
C THR A 59 -7.09 -9.28 1.13
N TRP A 60 -6.93 -8.29 0.25
CA TRP A 60 -7.80 -7.13 0.24
C TRP A 60 -8.24 -6.80 -1.19
N ARG A 61 -9.55 -6.71 -1.40
CA ARG A 61 -10.13 -6.40 -2.70
C ARG A 61 -10.27 -4.87 -2.85
N MET A 62 -9.35 -4.29 -3.60
CA MET A 62 -9.39 -2.89 -3.99
C MET A 62 -10.29 -2.71 -5.22
N ARG A 63 -11.39 -1.96 -5.06
CA ARG A 63 -12.36 -1.67 -6.14
C ARG A 63 -12.40 -0.22 -6.61
N ARG A 64 -11.70 0.68 -5.91
CA ARG A 64 -11.69 2.13 -6.15
C ARG A 64 -10.32 2.71 -5.81
N GLN A 65 -10.13 4.00 -6.06
CA GLN A 65 -8.89 4.69 -5.68
C GLN A 65 -8.69 4.64 -4.15
N HIS A 66 -7.47 4.34 -3.71
CA HIS A 66 -7.10 4.37 -2.28
C HIS A 66 -5.72 4.99 -2.09
N LEU A 67 -5.49 5.45 -0.86
CA LEU A 67 -4.17 5.87 -0.40
C LEU A 67 -3.28 4.65 -0.22
N ILE A 68 -2.16 4.62 -0.93
CA ILE A 68 -1.09 3.63 -0.76
C ILE A 68 0.22 4.34 -0.41
N PHE A 69 1.21 3.59 0.04
CA PHE A 69 2.51 4.07 0.47
C PHE A 69 3.59 3.36 -0.34
N ARG A 70 4.32 4.10 -1.16
CA ARG A 70 5.38 3.56 -2.01
C ARG A 70 6.74 3.72 -1.33
N PRO A 71 7.62 2.70 -1.38
CA PRO A 71 8.99 2.87 -0.94
C PRO A 71 9.68 3.92 -1.82
N ILE A 72 10.34 4.86 -1.16
CA ILE A 72 11.37 5.70 -1.76
C ILE A 72 12.55 4.74 -1.92
N LEU A 73 12.65 4.09 -3.08
CA LEU A 73 13.89 3.42 -3.41
C LEU A 73 14.98 4.49 -3.37
N PRO A 74 16.11 4.28 -2.66
CA PRO A 74 17.27 5.11 -2.93
C PRO A 74 17.53 4.97 -4.44
N PHE A 75 17.60 6.10 -5.12
CA PHE A 75 18.00 6.13 -6.53
C PHE A 75 19.41 5.53 -6.59
N VAL A 76 19.51 4.25 -6.94
CA VAL A 76 20.80 3.64 -7.27
C VAL A 76 21.05 4.04 -8.72
N SER A 77 21.72 5.16 -8.93
CA SER A 77 22.49 5.35 -10.16
C SER A 77 23.52 4.22 -10.19
N GLY A 78 23.23 3.16 -10.95
CA GLY A 78 24.24 2.20 -11.35
C GLY A 78 24.99 2.78 -12.54
N GLU A 79 26.30 2.94 -12.34
CA GLU A 79 27.33 3.24 -13.34
C GLU A 79 27.34 2.28 -14.54
#